data_AF-A0A497EHI3-F1
#
_entry.id   AF-A0A497EHI3-F1
#
_cell.length_a   1.000
_cell.length_b   1.000
_cell.length_c   1.000
_cell.angle_alpha   90.00
_cell.angle_beta   90.00
_cell.angle_gamma   90.00
#
_symmetry.space_group_name_H-M   'P 1'
#
loop_
_entity.id
_entity.type
_entity.pdbx_description
1 polymer ?
#
loop_
_entity_poly.entity_id
_entity_poly.type
_entity_poly.pdbx_seq_one_letter_code
_entity_poly.pdbx_strand_id
1 'polypeptide(L)'
;MAKMFHEDIEFIRNAEQFLNELKKKKRLTIVHEDKLIHALVGLLGILQRIKKHRQLERLIDEMISFGELNGFSVEGPKIFFQKLKERQRITS
;
A
#
# COMPACT_ATOMS: atom_id res chain seq x y z
N MET A 1 -17.70 -8.89 -11.50
CA MET A 1 -16.81 -9.32 -10.39
C MET A 1 -15.39 -9.20 -10.91
N ALA A 2 -14.60 -8.26 -10.37
CA ALA A 2 -13.26 -7.98 -10.90
C ALA A 2 -12.35 -9.18 -10.65
N LYS A 3 -11.97 -9.90 -11.71
CA LYS A 3 -10.87 -10.88 -11.63
C LYS A 3 -9.60 -10.08 -11.34
N MET A 4 -9.00 -10.29 -10.18
CA MET A 4 -7.67 -9.79 -9.88
C MET A 4 -6.68 -10.58 -10.75
N PHE A 5 -5.81 -9.90 -11.49
CA PHE A 5 -4.88 -10.59 -12.38
C PHE A 5 -3.82 -11.33 -11.54
N HIS A 6 -3.23 -12.39 -12.08
CA HIS A 6 -2.22 -13.18 -11.37
C HIS A 6 -1.05 -12.30 -10.87
N GLU A 7 -0.62 -11.36 -11.72
CA GLU A 7 0.42 -10.37 -11.43
C GLU A 7 0.05 -9.45 -10.25
N ASP A 8 -1.23 -9.06 -10.13
CA ASP A 8 -1.71 -8.22 -9.02
C ASP A 8 -1.62 -8.99 -7.69
N ILE A 9 -2.00 -10.28 -7.69
CA ILE A 9 -1.91 -11.15 -6.51
C ILE A 9 -0.46 -11.31 -6.07
N GLU A 10 0.43 -11.57 -7.04
CA GLU A 10 1.85 -11.75 -6.76
C GLU A 10 2.47 -10.46 -6.21
N PHE A 11 2.13 -9.31 -6.79
CA PHE A 11 2.59 -8.01 -6.30
C PHE A 11 2.14 -7.75 -4.86
N ILE A 12 0.87 -8.01 -4.54
CA ILE A 12 0.34 -7.84 -3.17
C ILE A 12 1.11 -8.72 -2.18
N ARG A 13 1.33 -9.99 -2.51
CA ARG A 13 2.08 -10.92 -1.66
C ARG A 13 3.52 -10.44 -1.45
N ASN A 14 4.18 -9.97 -2.50
CA ASN A 14 5.55 -9.48 -2.42
C ASN A 14 5.64 -8.21 -1.56
N ALA A 15 4.66 -7.31 -1.65
CA ALA A 15 4.59 -6.12 -0.80
C ALA A 15 4.38 -6.46 0.68
N GLU A 16 3.54 -7.45 0.99
CA GLU A 16 3.34 -7.94 2.35
C GLU A 16 4.62 -8.57 2.92
N GLN A 17 5.31 -9.41 2.14
CA GLN A 17 6.60 -9.97 2.53
C GLN A 17 7.64 -8.86 2.77
N PHE A 18 7.73 -7.89 1.87
CA PHE A 18 8.62 -6.75 2.01
C PHE A 18 8.36 -5.95 3.29
N LEU A 19 7.10 -5.64 3.61
CA LEU A 19 6.75 -4.95 4.87
C LEU A 19 7.19 -5.77 6.09
N ASN A 20 6.97 -7.08 6.08
CA ASN A 20 7.39 -7.97 7.16
C ASN A 20 8.91 -8.03 7.32
N GLU A 21 9.67 -7.93 6.23
CA GLU A 21 11.13 -7.81 6.28
C GLU A 21 11.57 -6.47 6.86
N LEU A 22 10.94 -5.36 6.47
CA LEU A 22 11.25 -4.03 7.01
C LEU A 22 11.05 -3.98 8.53
N LYS A 23 9.96 -4.54 9.05
CA LYS A 23 9.67 -4.59 10.49
C LYS A 23 10.73 -5.34 11.31
N LYS A 24 11.47 -6.26 10.69
CA LYS A 24 12.54 -7.03 11.35
C LYS A 24 13.89 -6.30 11.35
N LYS A 25 14.04 -5.22 10.59
CA LYS A 25 15.31 -4.49 10.49
C LYS A 25 15.52 -3.61 11.73
N LYS A 26 16.73 -3.67 12.29
CA LYS A 26 17.15 -2.80 13.39
C LYS A 26 17.32 -1.33 12.98
N ARG A 27 17.62 -1.08 11.70
CA ARG A 27 17.84 0.27 11.17
C ARG A 27 17.20 0.37 9.79
N LEU A 28 16.42 1.44 9.61
CA LEU A 28 15.81 1.81 8.35
C LEU A 28 16.56 3.01 7.76
N THR A 29 16.52 3.16 6.44
CA THR A 29 17.27 4.16 5.69
C THR A 29 16.40 4.69 4.55
N ILE A 30 16.85 5.77 3.90
CA ILE A 30 16.18 6.38 2.74
C ILE A 30 15.89 5.39 1.60
N VAL A 31 16.77 4.39 1.39
CA VAL A 31 16.53 3.33 0.39
C VAL A 31 15.31 2.47 0.75
N HIS A 32 15.03 2.28 2.03
CA HIS A 32 13.85 1.55 2.49
C HIS A 32 12.59 2.40 2.34
N GLU A 33 12.70 3.71 2.54
CA GLU A 33 11.64 4.68 2.28
C GLU A 33 11.23 4.65 0.80
N ASP A 34 12.19 4.80 -0.12
CA ASP A 34 11.92 4.75 -1.57
C ASP A 34 11.20 3.46 -1.98
N LYS A 35 11.64 2.31 -1.46
CA LYS A 35 11.02 1.01 -1.71
C LYS A 35 9.61 0.91 -1.13
N LEU A 36 9.38 1.46 0.07
CA LEU A 36 8.05 1.51 0.68
C LEU A 36 7.10 2.36 -0.15
N ILE A 37 7.54 3.54 -0.58
CA ILE A 37 6.75 4.44 -1.43
C ILE A 37 6.43 3.77 -2.76
N HIS A 38 7.42 3.12 -3.40
CA HIS A 38 7.19 2.41 -4.66
C HIS A 38 6.15 1.29 -4.50
N ALA A 39 6.25 0.49 -3.45
CA ALA A 39 5.27 -0.56 -3.16
C ALA A 39 3.87 0.03 -2.90
N LEU A 40 3.77 1.09 -2.12
CA LEU A 40 2.52 1.80 -1.86
C LEU A 40 1.86 2.30 -3.15
N VAL A 41 2.63 2.93 -4.04
CA VAL A 41 2.11 3.41 -5.34
C VAL A 41 1.56 2.25 -6.18
N GLY A 42 2.26 1.12 -6.22
CA GLY A 42 1.80 -0.10 -6.92
C GLY A 42 0.48 -0.63 -6.33
N LEU A 43 0.40 -0.78 -5.01
CA LEU A 43 -0.81 -1.27 -4.33
C LEU A 43 -2.01 -0.33 -4.53
N LEU A 44 -1.78 0.99 -4.50
CA LEU A 44 -2.82 1.98 -4.76
C LEU A 44 -3.35 1.90 -6.20
N GLY A 45 -2.48 1.66 -7.18
CA GLY A 45 -2.88 1.41 -8.56
C GLY A 45 -3.74 0.15 -8.71
N ILE A 46 -3.39 -0.93 -7.99
CA ILE A 46 -4.22 -2.15 -7.95
C ILE A 46 -5.58 -1.85 -7.33
N LEU A 47 -5.60 -1.18 -6.17
CA LEU A 47 -6.84 -0.83 -5.47
C LEU A 47 -7.77 0.02 -6.34
N GLN A 48 -7.22 1.00 -7.06
CA GLN A 48 -7.99 1.83 -7.98
C GLN A 48 -8.68 1.01 -9.08
N ARG A 49 -8.03 -0.04 -9.60
CA ARG A 49 -8.59 -0.93 -10.63
C ARG A 49 -9.70 -1.84 -10.08
N ILE A 50 -9.44 -2.51 -8.95
CA ILE A 50 -10.38 -3.51 -8.39
C ILE A 50 -11.50 -2.87 -7.54
N LYS A 51 -11.38 -1.55 -7.30
CA LYS A 51 -12.28 -0.70 -6.51
C LYS A 51 -12.34 -1.04 -5.02
N LYS A 52 -12.70 -2.25 -4.61
CA LYS A 52 -12.83 -2.61 -3.18
C LYS A 52 -12.15 -3.94 -2.88
N HIS A 53 -11.20 -3.93 -1.94
CA HIS A 53 -10.54 -5.16 -1.50
C HIS A 53 -9.99 -5.01 -0.08
N ARG A 54 -10.74 -5.52 0.90
CA ARG A 54 -10.48 -5.29 2.33
C ARG A 54 -9.06 -5.66 2.77
N GLN A 55 -8.50 -6.75 2.26
CA GLN A 55 -7.14 -7.15 2.60
C GLN A 55 -6.09 -6.21 2.02
N LEU A 56 -6.32 -5.69 0.81
CA LEU A 56 -5.41 -4.76 0.15
C LEU A 56 -5.44 -3.40 0.85
N GLU A 57 -6.63 -2.91 1.17
CA GLU A 57 -6.82 -1.68 1.94
C GLU A 57 -6.12 -1.77 3.30
N ARG A 58 -6.24 -2.90 4.01
CA ARG A 58 -5.54 -3.13 5.28
C ARG A 58 -4.03 -3.11 5.12
N LEU A 59 -3.49 -3.75 4.08
CA LEU A 59 -2.06 -3.73 3.81
C LEU A 59 -1.56 -2.31 3.52
N ILE A 60 -2.31 -1.54 2.71
CA ILE A 60 -1.97 -0.13 2.42
C ILE A 60 -2.01 0.72 3.70
N ASP A 61 -3.07 0.61 4.52
CA ASP A 61 -3.17 1.29 5.82
C ASP A 61 -1.96 0.94 6.72
N GLU A 62 -1.57 -0.33 6.76
CA GLU A 62 -0.45 -0.81 7.58
C GLU A 62 0.91 -0.29 7.08
N MET A 63 1.12 -0.28 5.76
CA MET A 63 2.34 0.25 5.15
C MET A 63 2.46 1.76 5.35
N ILE A 64 1.36 2.52 5.24
CA ILE A 64 1.34 3.96 5.55
C ILE A 64 1.69 4.16 7.03
N SER A 65 1.01 3.46 7.94
CA SER A 65 1.26 3.59 9.39
C SER A 65 2.71 3.26 9.75
N PHE A 66 3.28 2.21 9.14
CA PHE A 66 4.68 1.86 9.30
C PHE A 66 5.61 2.98 8.82
N GLY A 67 5.33 3.57 7.66
CA GLY A 67 6.11 4.70 7.15
C GLY A 67 6.08 5.90 8.09
N GLU A 68 4.90 6.31 8.57
CA GLU A 68 4.74 7.43 9.50
C GLU A 68 5.51 7.20 10.80
N LEU A 69 5.39 6.01 11.40
CA LEU A 69 6.09 5.66 12.64
C LEU A 69 7.62 5.68 12.51
N ASN A 70 8.14 5.54 11.29
CA ASN A 70 9.58 5.54 11.01
C ASN A 70 10.05 6.86 10.35
N GLY A 71 9.20 7.89 10.32
CA GLY A 71 9.55 9.21 9.78
C GLY A 71 9.71 9.26 8.25
N PHE A 72 9.13 8.30 7.53
CA PHE A 72 9.12 8.28 6.07
C PHE A 72 8.05 9.20 5.49
N SER A 73 8.34 9.82 4.35
CA SER A 73 7.46 10.74 3.63
C SER A 73 6.37 10.01 2.84
N VAL A 74 5.41 9.41 3.55
CA VAL A 74 4.26 8.68 2.97
C VAL A 74 3.02 9.54 2.71
N GLU A 75 3.11 10.86 2.85
CA GLU A 75 1.97 11.78 2.76
C GLU A 75 1.24 11.71 1.41
N GLY A 76 1.99 11.64 0.31
CA GLY A 76 1.43 11.51 -1.05
C GLY A 76 0.55 10.26 -1.21
N PRO A 77 1.10 9.04 -0.98
CA PRO A 77 0.31 7.80 -0.97
C PRO A 77 -0.90 7.84 -0.04
N LYS A 78 -0.75 8.41 1.16
CA LYS A 78 -1.84 8.53 2.15
C LYS A 78 -3.00 9.38 1.64
N ILE A 79 -2.73 10.58 1.12
CA ILE A 79 -3.75 11.46 0.54
C ILE A 79 -4.46 10.76 -0.62
N PHE A 80 -3.71 10.08 -1.50
CA PHE A 80 -4.29 9.36 -2.62
C PHE A 80 -5.22 8.23 -2.16
N PHE A 81 -4.81 7.47 -1.15
CA PHE A 81 -5.61 6.40 -0.58
C PHE A 81 -6.93 6.91 0.03
N GLN A 82 -6.89 8.00 0.78
CA GLN A 82 -8.09 8.64 1.34
C GLN A 82 -9.07 9.05 0.24
N LYS A 83 -8.58 9.69 -0.84
CA LYS A 83 -9.39 10.06 -2.00
C LYS A 83 -10.03 8.84 -2.69
N LEU A 84 -9.30 7.73 -2.80
CA LEU A 84 -9.87 6.49 -3.35
C LEU A 84 -11.03 5.98 -2.50
N LYS A 85 -10.89 5.96 -1.17
CA LYS A 85 -11.94 5.52 -0.24
C LYS A 85 -13.18 6.43 -0.29
N GLU A 86 -12.99 7.73 -0.40
CA GLU A 86 -14.08 8.70 -0.53
C GLU A 86 -14.89 8.49 -1.82
N ARG A 87 -14.22 8.34 -2.96
CA ARG A 87 -14.88 8.07 -4.24
C ARG A 87 -15.71 6.80 -4.19
N GLN A 88 -15.20 5.75 -3.55
CA GLN A 88 -15.91 4.48 -3.42
C GLN A 88 -17.18 4.58 -2.56
N ARG A 89 -17.17 5.44 -1.52
CA ARG A 89 -18.35 5.70 -0.69
C ARG A 89 -19.47 6.39 -1.48
N ILE A 90 -19.12 7.33 -2.36
CA ILE A 90 -20.10 8.05 -3.18
C ILE A 90 -20.73 7.15 -4.25
N THR A 91 -19.97 6.18 -4.77
CA THR A 91 -20.45 5.26 -5.83
C THR A 91 -21.14 4.00 -5.31
N SER A 92 -21.31 3.84 -4.00
CA SER A 92 -22.02 2.70 -3.37
C SER A 92 -23.41 3.13 -2.93
#